data_AF-A0AA39H6Y8-F1
#
_entry.id   AF-A0AA39H6Y8-F1
#
_cell.length_a   1.000
_cell.length_b   1.000
_cell.length_c   1.000
_cell.angle_alpha   90.00
_cell.angle_beta   90.00
_cell.angle_gamma   90.00
#
_symmetry.space_group_name_H-M   'P 1'
#
loop_
_entity.id
_entity.type
_entity.pdbx_description
1 polymer ?
#
loop_
_entity_poly.entity_id
_entity_poly.type
_entity_poly.pdbx_seq_one_letter_code
_entity_poly.pdbx_strand_id
1 'polypeptide(L)'
;MANAITLNLRGEKFFVRQADRNDTNTIVNYLATRFVVEEPHCRSINMTVADGTSILPLILDSAIDHGMTQLVYESDGKTLAGLRIWGIGERHPKEDKPWPELTYNASLLAKLLIQAKDEFWKIIDPNVQRVLRREITSVAAHHQRKGIAKFLATYQADDESLKNLQVQGIVSKASSLANQRLLLSQGYKLIYEIKHSDFLDDNGNQIFKCDDGKIYTPKEHYYPKATYLQRSKMASNVHVLVIVSNRRDHRDCRWQG
;
A
#
# COMPACT_ATOMS: atom_id res chain seq x y z
N MET A 1 26.55 6.41 -5.86
CA MET A 1 25.47 6.57 -6.86
C MET A 1 25.37 5.34 -7.78
N ALA A 2 25.41 4.11 -7.24
CA ALA A 2 25.07 2.92 -8.01
C ALA A 2 23.55 2.74 -7.92
N ASN A 3 22.86 2.53 -9.04
CA ASN A 3 21.41 2.26 -9.16
C ASN A 3 20.45 3.47 -9.29
N ALA A 4 20.92 4.61 -9.82
CA ALA A 4 20.01 5.66 -10.27
C ALA A 4 19.60 5.44 -11.73
N ILE A 5 18.30 5.48 -12.04
CA ILE A 5 17.79 5.44 -13.41
C ILE A 5 17.09 6.74 -13.78
N THR A 6 17.04 7.04 -15.08
CA THR A 6 16.24 8.14 -15.61
C THR A 6 14.91 7.61 -16.13
N LEU A 7 13.82 8.26 -15.73
CA LEU A 7 12.46 7.93 -16.13
C LEU A 7 11.87 9.10 -16.92
N ASN A 8 11.47 8.86 -18.17
CA ASN A 8 10.78 9.86 -18.99
C ASN A 8 9.29 9.52 -19.04
N LEU A 9 8.45 10.38 -18.47
CA LEU A 9 7.00 10.17 -18.41
C LEU A 9 6.27 11.43 -18.87
N ARG A 10 5.47 11.29 -19.93
CA ARG A 10 4.69 12.40 -20.52
C ARG A 10 5.52 13.64 -20.85
N GLY A 11 6.75 13.46 -21.31
CA GLY A 11 7.67 14.56 -21.66
C GLY A 11 8.42 15.17 -20.48
N GLU A 12 8.21 14.68 -19.26
CA GLU A 12 8.97 15.09 -18.07
C GLU A 12 10.02 14.05 -17.71
N LYS A 13 11.20 14.53 -17.30
CA LYS A 13 12.33 13.72 -16.88
C LYS A 13 12.38 13.64 -15.35
N PHE A 14 12.48 12.42 -14.83
CA PHE A 14 12.62 12.11 -13.41
C PHE A 14 13.87 11.28 -13.16
N PHE A 15 14.43 11.41 -11.95
CA PHE A 15 15.51 10.55 -11.48
C PHE A 15 14.99 9.62 -10.40
N VAL A 16 15.14 8.31 -10.61
CA VAL A 16 14.73 7.29 -9.64
C VAL A 16 15.97 6.70 -9.02
N ARG A 17 16.00 6.59 -7.69
CA ARG A 17 17.06 5.87 -6.98
C ARG A 17 16.51 5.13 -5.78
N GLN A 18 17.25 4.10 -5.40
CA GLN A 18 17.04 3.42 -4.13
C GLN A 18 17.34 4.37 -2.96
N ALA A 19 16.52 4.28 -1.91
CA ALA A 19 16.75 4.98 -0.65
C ALA A 19 17.76 4.22 0.23
N ASP A 20 18.46 4.97 1.07
CA ASP A 20 19.25 4.42 2.17
C ASP A 20 18.92 5.13 3.50
N ARG A 21 19.56 4.71 4.59
CA ARG A 21 19.29 5.24 5.94
C ARG A 21 19.51 6.75 6.08
N ASN A 22 20.34 7.37 5.24
CA ASN A 22 20.54 8.82 5.24
C ASN A 22 19.31 9.57 4.71
N ASP A 23 18.42 8.89 3.98
CA ASP A 23 17.18 9.48 3.43
C ASP A 23 16.03 9.52 4.44
N THR A 24 16.21 8.95 5.63
CA THR A 24 15.14 8.79 6.65
C THR A 24 14.40 10.10 6.90
N ASN A 25 15.12 11.18 7.20
CA ASN A 25 14.50 12.48 7.50
C ASN A 25 13.77 13.06 6.29
N THR A 26 14.34 12.92 5.09
CA THR A 26 13.72 13.38 3.84
C THR A 26 12.42 12.65 3.54
N ILE A 27 12.41 11.32 3.70
CA ILE A 27 11.24 10.47 3.46
C ILE A 27 10.15 10.76 4.49
N VAL A 28 10.50 10.77 5.77
CA VAL A 28 9.54 11.02 6.86
C VAL A 28 8.94 12.41 6.71
N ASN A 29 9.76 13.45 6.45
CA ASN A 29 9.25 14.81 6.26
C ASN A 29 8.31 14.90 5.04
N TYR A 30 8.68 14.29 3.91
CA TYR A 30 7.83 14.27 2.72
C TYR A 30 6.47 13.60 3.00
N LEU A 31 6.47 12.44 3.66
CA LEU A 31 5.25 11.71 3.96
C LEU A 31 4.40 12.43 5.01
N ALA A 32 5.01 12.95 6.08
CA ALA A 32 4.30 13.62 7.15
C ALA A 32 3.65 14.94 6.68
N THR A 33 4.27 15.65 5.73
CA THR A 33 3.76 16.94 5.22
C THR A 33 2.83 16.81 4.02
N ARG A 34 2.91 15.72 3.25
CA ARG A 34 2.09 15.53 2.04
C ARG A 34 1.19 14.31 2.10
N PHE A 35 1.76 13.14 2.33
CA PHE A 35 0.98 11.90 2.33
C PHE A 35 -0.09 11.90 3.42
N VAL A 36 0.23 12.32 4.64
CA VAL A 36 -0.71 12.34 5.78
C VAL A 36 -1.96 13.19 5.50
N VAL A 37 -1.82 14.31 4.79
CA VAL A 37 -2.97 15.19 4.47
C VAL A 37 -3.76 14.71 3.24
N GLU A 38 -3.16 13.87 2.40
CA GLU A 38 -3.76 13.36 1.16
C GLU A 38 -4.40 11.96 1.33
N GLU A 39 -3.84 11.12 2.19
CA GLU A 39 -4.24 9.73 2.41
C GLU A 39 -5.63 9.66 3.08
N PRO A 40 -6.59 8.87 2.54
CA PRO A 40 -7.98 8.89 3.02
C PRO A 40 -8.19 8.57 4.50
N HIS A 41 -7.46 7.60 5.07
CA HIS A 41 -7.61 7.26 6.48
C HIS A 41 -7.07 8.39 7.37
N CYS A 42 -5.86 8.85 7.09
CA CYS A 42 -5.17 9.93 7.79
C CYS A 42 -6.00 11.22 7.77
N ARG A 43 -6.49 11.63 6.59
CA ARG A 43 -7.37 12.81 6.44
C ARG A 43 -8.67 12.65 7.24
N SER A 44 -9.30 11.47 7.20
CA SER A 44 -10.60 11.26 7.86
C SER A 44 -10.56 11.38 9.38
N ILE A 45 -9.41 11.11 10.00
CA ILE A 45 -9.19 11.26 11.44
C ILE A 45 -8.36 12.51 11.79
N ASN A 46 -8.18 13.43 10.83
CA ASN A 46 -7.41 14.66 10.98
C ASN A 46 -5.98 14.44 11.50
N MET A 47 -5.26 13.45 10.97
CA MET A 47 -3.84 13.28 11.30
C MET A 47 -3.03 14.52 10.93
N THR A 48 -2.21 14.95 11.87
CA THR A 48 -1.26 16.05 11.77
C THR A 48 0.13 15.55 11.38
N VAL A 49 1.04 16.48 11.10
CA VAL A 49 2.47 16.16 10.90
C VAL A 49 3.07 15.44 12.11
N ALA A 50 2.65 15.80 13.33
CA ALA A 50 3.11 15.15 14.57
C ALA A 50 2.63 13.69 14.63
N ASP A 51 1.36 13.43 14.26
CA ASP A 51 0.84 12.07 14.17
C ASP A 51 1.63 11.25 13.15
N GLY A 52 1.87 11.79 11.95
CA GLY A 52 2.69 11.15 10.93
C GLY A 52 4.12 10.86 11.41
N THR A 53 4.75 11.81 12.09
CA THR A 53 6.12 11.67 12.60
C THR A 53 6.22 10.61 13.69
N SER A 54 5.14 10.28 14.40
CA SER A 54 5.13 9.20 15.39
C SER A 54 5.12 7.79 14.79
N ILE A 55 4.52 7.61 13.60
CA ILE A 55 4.28 6.29 12.99
C ILE A 55 5.15 5.99 11.76
N LEU A 56 5.42 7.00 10.91
CA LEU A 56 6.15 6.83 9.66
C LEU A 56 7.59 6.32 9.84
N PRO A 57 8.36 6.75 10.86
CA PRO A 57 9.68 6.18 11.11
C PRO A 57 9.64 4.69 11.37
N LEU A 58 8.62 4.17 12.05
CA LEU A 58 8.46 2.74 12.35
C LEU A 58 8.23 1.93 11.07
N ILE A 59 7.37 2.44 10.19
CA ILE A 59 7.10 1.83 8.88
C ILE A 59 8.38 1.80 8.05
N LEU A 60 9.10 2.92 7.98
CA LEU A 60 10.33 3.03 7.20
C LEU A 60 11.46 2.17 7.76
N ASP A 61 11.62 2.14 9.09
CA ASP A 61 12.65 1.37 9.77
C ASP A 61 12.53 -0.13 9.47
N SER A 62 11.30 -0.64 9.41
CA SER A 62 11.00 -2.03 9.06
C SER A 62 11.23 -2.39 7.58
N ALA A 63 11.52 -1.41 6.72
CA ALA A 63 11.45 -1.57 5.27
C ALA A 63 12.76 -1.20 4.54
N ILE A 64 13.42 -0.13 4.98
CA ILE A 64 14.46 0.54 4.17
C ILE A 64 15.69 -0.34 3.91
N ASP A 65 16.07 -1.20 4.87
CA ASP A 65 17.25 -2.07 4.75
C ASP A 65 17.06 -3.22 3.75
N HIS A 66 15.83 -3.48 3.30
CA HIS A 66 15.58 -4.48 2.26
C HIS A 66 15.95 -3.97 0.85
N GLY A 67 16.35 -2.71 0.71
CA GLY A 67 16.81 -2.14 -0.56
C GLY A 67 15.70 -1.95 -1.61
N MET A 68 14.44 -2.01 -1.19
CA MET A 68 13.28 -1.93 -2.09
C MET A 68 12.56 -0.57 -2.02
N THR A 69 12.99 0.34 -1.16
CA THR A 69 12.42 1.69 -1.06
C THR A 69 13.00 2.56 -2.17
N GLN A 70 12.12 3.24 -2.92
CA GLN A 70 12.49 4.00 -4.12
C GLN A 70 12.03 5.44 -4.02
N LEU A 71 12.91 6.37 -4.37
CA LEU A 71 12.68 7.81 -4.42
C LEU A 71 12.68 8.28 -5.86
N VAL A 72 11.70 9.11 -6.21
CA VAL A 72 11.57 9.74 -7.52
C VAL A 72 11.76 11.23 -7.34
N TYR A 73 12.81 11.76 -7.92
CA TYR A 73 13.14 13.19 -7.95
C TYR A 73 12.75 13.82 -9.28
N GLU A 74 12.40 15.09 -9.24
CA GLU A 74 12.32 15.95 -10.41
C GLU A 74 13.70 16.09 -11.08
N SER A 75 13.73 16.71 -12.27
CA SER A 75 14.97 16.90 -13.04
C SER A 75 16.00 17.82 -12.36
N ASP A 76 15.60 18.54 -11.30
CA ASP A 76 16.51 19.31 -10.45
C ASP A 76 17.36 18.44 -9.51
N GLY A 77 17.02 17.15 -9.37
CA GLY A 77 17.67 16.20 -8.48
C GLY A 77 17.49 16.48 -6.98
N LYS A 78 16.62 17.42 -6.61
CA LYS A 78 16.41 17.90 -5.23
C LYS A 78 14.96 17.73 -4.77
N THR A 79 14.02 17.96 -5.66
CA THR A 79 12.59 17.95 -5.32
C THR A 79 12.02 16.54 -5.48
N LEU A 80 11.40 16.00 -4.43
CA LEU A 80 10.73 14.70 -4.49
C LEU A 80 9.39 14.79 -5.24
N ALA A 81 9.32 14.12 -6.38
CA ALA A 81 8.08 13.93 -7.15
C ALA A 81 7.24 12.76 -6.60
N GLY A 82 7.85 11.80 -5.93
CA GLY A 82 7.15 10.67 -5.32
C GLY A 82 8.09 9.66 -4.68
N LEU A 83 7.53 8.67 -4.00
CA LEU A 83 8.27 7.56 -3.41
C LEU A 83 7.43 6.30 -3.25
N ARG A 84 8.12 5.20 -3.00
CA ARG A 84 7.54 3.92 -2.60
C ARG A 84 8.34 3.30 -1.47
N ILE A 85 7.65 2.78 -0.46
CA ILE A 85 8.21 1.96 0.61
C ILE A 85 7.71 0.52 0.44
N TRP A 86 8.66 -0.41 0.37
CA TRP A 86 8.43 -1.84 0.34
C TRP A 86 9.06 -2.49 1.58
N GLY A 87 8.25 -3.13 2.40
CA GLY A 87 8.68 -3.86 3.58
C GLY A 87 8.58 -5.37 3.39
N ILE A 88 9.03 -6.12 4.38
CA ILE A 88 8.86 -7.59 4.41
C ILE A 88 7.86 -7.95 5.50
N GLY A 89 6.93 -8.84 5.15
CA GLY A 89 5.99 -9.46 6.08
C GLY A 89 6.36 -10.91 6.30
N GLU A 90 6.55 -11.29 7.55
CA GLU A 90 6.76 -12.68 7.96
C GLU A 90 5.57 -13.16 8.78
N ARG A 91 5.14 -14.39 8.53
CA ARG A 91 4.04 -15.03 9.28
C ARG A 91 4.41 -15.20 10.75
N HIS A 92 5.67 -15.56 11.00
CA HIS A 92 6.25 -15.76 12.32
C HIS A 92 7.55 -14.93 12.41
N PRO A 93 7.45 -13.62 12.70
CA PRO A 93 8.62 -12.76 12.81
C PRO A 93 9.51 -13.22 13.98
N LYS A 94 10.83 -13.12 13.82
CA LYS A 94 11.81 -13.48 14.87
C LYS A 94 11.75 -12.55 16.08
N GLU A 95 11.46 -11.28 15.85
CA GLU A 95 11.27 -10.26 16.87
C GLU A 95 9.94 -9.57 16.62
N ASP A 96 9.05 -9.56 17.61
CA ASP A 96 7.88 -8.70 17.61
C ASP A 96 8.24 -7.44 18.40
N LYS A 97 8.55 -6.36 17.69
CA LYS A 97 8.84 -5.06 18.30
C LYS A 97 7.50 -4.34 18.50
N PRO A 98 7.00 -4.21 19.74
CA PRO A 98 5.78 -3.46 19.96
C PRO A 98 6.00 -2.03 19.46
N TRP A 99 4.96 -1.46 18.87
CA TRP A 99 5.02 -0.06 18.50
C TRP A 99 5.14 0.77 19.80
N PRO A 100 5.98 1.82 19.82
CA PRO A 100 6.07 2.71 20.97
C PRO A 100 4.74 3.41 21.21
N GLU A 101 4.68 4.24 22.26
CA GLU A 101 3.53 5.12 22.46
C GLU A 101 3.35 6.03 21.24
N LEU A 102 2.17 5.94 20.63
CA LEU A 102 1.78 6.74 19.47
C LEU A 102 0.85 7.84 19.93
N THR A 103 0.76 8.90 19.13
CA THR A 103 -0.34 9.84 19.28
C THR A 103 -1.68 9.13 19.06
N TYR A 104 -2.76 9.70 19.60
CA TYR A 104 -4.09 9.11 19.53
C TYR A 104 -4.49 8.75 18.09
N ASN A 105 -4.38 9.69 17.14
CA ASN A 105 -4.76 9.44 15.75
C ASN A 105 -3.85 8.42 15.06
N ALA A 106 -2.55 8.45 15.32
CA ALA A 106 -1.63 7.44 14.82
C ALA A 106 -1.98 6.04 15.36
N SER A 107 -2.45 5.95 16.62
CA SER A 107 -2.91 4.69 17.20
C SER A 107 -4.16 4.13 16.54
N LEU A 108 -5.08 4.98 16.08
CA LEU A 108 -6.26 4.53 15.31
C LEU A 108 -5.84 3.92 13.97
N LEU A 109 -4.93 4.57 13.25
CA LEU A 109 -4.36 4.04 12.02
C LEU A 109 -3.59 2.72 12.27
N ALA A 110 -2.79 2.67 13.34
CA ALA A 110 -2.06 1.47 13.74
C ALA A 110 -2.99 0.28 13.94
N LYS A 111 -4.09 0.46 14.69
CA LYS A 111 -5.10 -0.59 14.94
C LYS A 111 -5.67 -1.14 13.64
N LEU A 112 -6.05 -0.27 12.70
CA LEU A 112 -6.55 -0.68 11.38
C LEU A 112 -5.48 -1.49 10.60
N LEU A 113 -4.23 -1.02 10.58
CA LEU A 113 -3.14 -1.69 9.89
C LEU A 113 -2.81 -3.06 10.52
N ILE A 114 -2.90 -3.18 11.84
CA ILE A 114 -2.69 -4.44 12.58
C ILE A 114 -3.84 -5.41 12.27
N GLN A 115 -5.10 -4.98 12.36
CA GLN A 115 -6.25 -5.82 12.00
C GLN A 115 -6.12 -6.36 10.57
N ALA A 116 -5.81 -5.49 9.59
CA ALA A 116 -5.62 -5.92 8.21
C ALA A 116 -4.46 -6.93 8.03
N LYS A 117 -3.38 -6.78 8.83
CA LYS A 117 -2.25 -7.72 8.85
C LYS A 117 -2.68 -9.08 9.40
N ASP A 118 -3.40 -9.09 10.51
CA ASP A 118 -3.78 -10.31 11.20
C ASP A 118 -4.79 -11.12 10.37
N GLU A 119 -5.77 -10.45 9.77
CA GLU A 119 -6.74 -11.08 8.87
C GLU A 119 -6.09 -11.64 7.61
N PHE A 120 -5.12 -10.93 7.03
CA PHE A 120 -4.33 -11.45 5.91
C PHE A 120 -3.69 -12.80 6.25
N TRP A 121 -3.01 -12.90 7.40
CA TRP A 121 -2.34 -14.14 7.80
C TRP A 121 -3.32 -15.27 8.13
N LYS A 122 -4.53 -14.97 8.61
CA LYS A 122 -5.58 -15.99 8.83
C LYS A 122 -6.09 -16.59 7.52
N ILE A 123 -6.16 -15.79 6.45
CA ILE A 123 -6.83 -16.16 5.19
C ILE A 123 -5.85 -16.77 4.18
N ILE A 124 -4.61 -16.27 4.12
CA ILE A 124 -3.64 -16.71 3.12
C ILE A 124 -3.14 -18.14 3.42
N ASP A 125 -2.78 -18.88 2.37
CA ASP A 125 -2.24 -20.25 2.45
C ASP A 125 -1.25 -20.38 3.62
N PRO A 126 -1.46 -21.33 4.56
CA PRO A 126 -0.58 -21.54 5.70
C PRO A 126 0.89 -21.79 5.33
N ASN A 127 1.19 -22.25 4.11
CA ASN A 127 2.54 -22.45 3.61
C ASN A 127 3.24 -21.15 3.20
N VAL A 128 2.50 -20.04 3.04
CA VAL A 128 3.09 -18.70 2.82
C VAL A 128 3.67 -18.21 4.15
N GLN A 129 5.00 -18.15 4.23
CA GLN A 129 5.77 -17.72 5.38
C GLN A 129 6.27 -16.29 5.24
N ARG A 130 6.50 -15.83 4.00
CA ARG A 130 7.12 -14.54 3.72
C ARG A 130 6.50 -13.86 2.51
N VAL A 131 6.21 -12.57 2.64
CA VAL A 131 5.66 -11.73 1.56
C VAL A 131 6.35 -10.38 1.49
N LEU A 132 6.37 -9.81 0.30
CA LEU A 132 6.77 -8.43 0.08
C LEU A 132 5.57 -7.52 0.29
N ARG A 133 5.68 -6.54 1.18
CA ARG A 133 4.58 -5.63 1.53
C ARG A 133 4.78 -4.28 0.86
N ARG A 134 3.82 -3.86 0.06
CA ARG A 134 3.73 -2.47 -0.40
C ARG A 134 3.13 -1.63 0.71
N GLU A 135 3.99 -1.00 1.50
CA GLU A 135 3.60 -0.21 2.67
C GLU A 135 3.00 1.13 2.24
N ILE A 136 3.77 1.92 1.49
CA ILE A 136 3.38 3.28 1.10
C ILE A 136 3.77 3.50 -0.35
N THR A 137 2.91 4.19 -1.10
CA THR A 137 3.27 4.84 -2.36
C THR A 137 2.60 6.18 -2.39
N SER A 138 3.40 7.21 -2.60
CA SER A 138 2.95 8.59 -2.63
C SER A 138 3.55 9.30 -3.83
N VAL A 139 2.76 10.13 -4.49
CA VAL A 139 3.17 10.94 -5.63
C VAL A 139 2.63 12.34 -5.39
N ALA A 140 3.51 13.34 -5.50
CA ALA A 140 3.15 14.73 -5.28
C ALA A 140 1.99 15.13 -6.19
N ALA A 141 1.02 15.89 -5.66
CA ALA A 141 -0.21 16.25 -6.35
C ALA A 141 0.00 16.75 -7.79
N HIS A 142 0.99 17.63 -8.03
CA HIS A 142 1.29 18.18 -9.35
C HIS A 142 1.96 17.19 -10.33
N HIS A 143 2.38 16.02 -9.85
CA HIS A 143 2.88 14.90 -10.67
C HIS A 143 1.94 13.69 -10.75
N GLN A 144 0.76 13.77 -10.13
CA GLN A 144 -0.23 12.71 -10.26
C GLN A 144 -0.68 12.56 -11.72
N ARG A 145 -1.19 11.38 -12.06
CA ARG A 145 -1.65 11.00 -13.41
C ARG A 145 -0.57 11.01 -14.50
N LYS A 146 0.72 11.22 -14.17
CA LYS A 146 1.84 11.12 -15.12
C LYS A 146 2.41 9.70 -15.30
N GLY A 147 1.97 8.75 -14.47
CA GLY A 147 2.39 7.34 -14.56
C GLY A 147 3.43 6.92 -13.50
N ILE A 148 3.88 7.84 -12.64
CA ILE A 148 4.87 7.57 -11.58
C ILE A 148 4.41 6.43 -10.66
N ALA A 149 3.17 6.48 -10.17
CA ALA A 149 2.63 5.43 -9.29
C ALA A 149 2.56 4.06 -10.00
N LYS A 150 2.22 4.03 -11.29
CA LYS A 150 2.17 2.79 -12.09
C LYS A 150 3.56 2.18 -12.24
N PHE A 151 4.56 3.01 -12.53
CA PHE A 151 5.97 2.61 -12.56
C PHE A 151 6.41 2.07 -11.20
N LEU A 152 6.24 2.84 -10.13
CA LEU A 152 6.65 2.46 -8.77
C LEU A 152 6.00 1.16 -8.28
N ALA A 153 4.76 0.86 -8.68
CA ALA A 153 4.06 -0.32 -8.23
C ALA A 153 4.70 -1.66 -8.68
N THR A 154 5.52 -1.64 -9.74
CA THR A 154 6.15 -2.86 -10.31
C THR A 154 7.66 -2.76 -10.48
N TYR A 155 8.26 -1.59 -10.29
CA TYR A 155 9.70 -1.43 -10.45
C TYR A 155 10.49 -2.30 -9.45
N GLN A 156 11.43 -3.13 -9.93
CA GLN A 156 12.16 -4.12 -9.13
C GLN A 156 11.26 -5.16 -8.42
N ALA A 157 10.05 -5.36 -8.94
CA ALA A 157 9.08 -6.35 -8.45
C ALA A 157 9.16 -7.70 -9.18
N ASP A 158 10.26 -7.96 -9.88
CA ASP A 158 10.40 -9.12 -10.77
C ASP A 158 10.70 -10.43 -10.02
N ASP A 159 10.52 -11.55 -10.71
CA ASP A 159 10.71 -12.90 -10.19
C ASP A 159 12.08 -13.11 -9.55
N GLU A 160 13.12 -12.50 -10.10
CA GLU A 160 14.49 -12.60 -9.58
C GLU A 160 14.59 -11.88 -8.22
N SER A 161 14.08 -10.66 -8.13
CA SER A 161 14.01 -9.89 -6.89
C SER A 161 13.19 -10.62 -5.82
N LEU A 162 12.04 -11.20 -6.20
CA LEU A 162 11.21 -11.96 -5.27
C LEU A 162 11.91 -13.24 -4.76
N LYS A 163 12.62 -13.96 -5.64
CA LYS A 163 13.43 -15.13 -5.26
C LYS A 163 14.56 -14.74 -4.31
N ASN A 164 15.27 -13.65 -4.60
CA ASN A 164 16.39 -13.16 -3.78
C ASN A 164 15.91 -12.74 -2.38
N LEU A 165 14.73 -12.15 -2.28
CA LEU A 165 14.09 -11.80 -1.01
C LEU A 165 13.42 -13.00 -0.32
N GLN A 166 13.37 -14.17 -0.97
CA GLN A 166 12.70 -15.38 -0.48
C GLN A 166 11.24 -15.13 -0.10
N VAL A 167 10.54 -14.31 -0.88
CA VAL A 167 9.12 -14.02 -0.70
C VAL A 167 8.27 -14.87 -1.63
N GLN A 168 7.07 -15.25 -1.19
CA GLN A 168 6.15 -16.12 -1.94
C GLN A 168 5.03 -15.32 -2.62
N GLY A 169 5.03 -14.01 -2.44
CA GLY A 169 4.05 -13.11 -3.05
C GLY A 169 4.25 -11.66 -2.63
N ILE A 170 3.46 -10.79 -3.25
CA ILE A 170 3.40 -9.36 -2.94
C ILE A 170 2.03 -9.06 -2.35
N VAL A 171 1.97 -8.33 -1.24
CA VAL A 171 0.74 -7.87 -0.62
C VAL A 171 0.69 -6.35 -0.54
N SER A 172 -0.49 -5.75 -0.73
CA SER A 172 -0.70 -4.32 -0.50
C SER A 172 -1.98 -4.10 0.30
N LYS A 173 -1.93 -3.12 1.21
CA LYS A 173 -3.13 -2.51 1.80
C LYS A 173 -3.48 -1.29 0.95
N ALA A 174 -4.68 -1.24 0.38
CA ALA A 174 -5.08 -0.15 -0.49
C ALA A 174 -6.30 0.57 0.07
N SER A 175 -6.04 1.75 0.63
CA SER A 175 -7.06 2.62 1.21
C SER A 175 -7.79 3.45 0.15
N SER A 176 -7.04 4.12 -0.73
CA SER A 176 -7.64 4.98 -1.76
C SER A 176 -8.18 4.21 -2.96
N LEU A 177 -9.32 4.65 -3.48
CA LEU A 177 -9.94 4.06 -4.67
C LEU A 177 -9.01 4.08 -5.89
N ALA A 178 -8.19 5.13 -6.03
CA ALA A 178 -7.21 5.22 -7.11
C ALA A 178 -6.13 4.12 -7.01
N ASN A 179 -5.63 3.85 -5.80
CA ASN A 179 -4.68 2.76 -5.56
C ASN A 179 -5.31 1.39 -5.78
N GLN A 180 -6.56 1.19 -5.32
CA GLN A 180 -7.28 -0.07 -5.54
C GLN A 180 -7.42 -0.36 -7.05
N ARG A 181 -7.87 0.63 -7.84
CA ARG A 181 -7.99 0.49 -9.31
C ARG A 181 -6.65 0.22 -9.99
N LEU A 182 -5.60 0.91 -9.57
CA LEU A 182 -4.24 0.70 -10.10
C LEU A 182 -3.79 -0.74 -9.86
N LEU A 183 -3.90 -1.24 -8.63
CA LEU A 183 -3.40 -2.57 -8.26
C LEU A 183 -4.22 -3.67 -8.95
N LEU A 184 -5.55 -3.52 -9.03
CA LEU A 184 -6.40 -4.44 -9.80
C LEU A 184 -5.98 -4.49 -11.27
N SER A 185 -5.68 -3.34 -11.89
CA SER A 185 -5.19 -3.30 -13.27
C SER A 185 -3.80 -3.93 -13.47
N GLN A 186 -3.06 -4.14 -12.38
CA GLN A 186 -1.73 -4.78 -12.36
C GLN A 186 -1.79 -6.25 -11.92
N GLY A 187 -2.98 -6.85 -11.88
CA GLY A 187 -3.16 -8.28 -11.62
C GLY A 187 -3.24 -8.65 -10.14
N TYR A 188 -3.31 -7.68 -9.22
CA TYR A 188 -3.61 -7.97 -7.82
C TYR A 188 -5.04 -8.49 -7.67
N LYS A 189 -5.23 -9.41 -6.71
CA LYS A 189 -6.54 -9.96 -6.37
C LYS A 189 -6.97 -9.52 -4.98
N LEU A 190 -8.22 -9.07 -4.85
CA LEU A 190 -8.84 -8.84 -3.55
C LEU A 190 -8.96 -10.15 -2.78
N ILE A 191 -8.45 -10.18 -1.55
CA ILE A 191 -8.59 -11.33 -0.65
C ILE A 191 -9.39 -11.03 0.63
N TYR A 192 -9.41 -9.77 1.04
CA TYR A 192 -10.02 -9.34 2.29
C TYR A 192 -10.37 -7.85 2.21
N GLU A 193 -11.52 -7.51 2.75
CA GLU A 193 -12.03 -6.14 2.82
C GLU A 193 -12.41 -5.82 4.27
N ILE A 194 -11.88 -4.71 4.80
CA ILE A 194 -12.39 -4.10 6.03
C ILE A 194 -13.32 -2.96 5.62
N LYS A 195 -14.59 -3.05 5.98
CA LYS A 195 -15.50 -1.92 5.81
C LYS A 195 -15.25 -0.91 6.90
N HIS A 196 -15.14 0.36 6.54
CA HIS A 196 -15.00 1.44 7.51
C HIS A 196 -16.16 1.52 8.49
N SER A 197 -17.37 1.18 8.04
CA SER A 197 -18.58 1.09 8.88
C SER A 197 -18.47 0.08 10.01
N ASP A 198 -17.58 -0.90 9.88
CA ASP A 198 -17.41 -1.98 10.84
C ASP A 198 -16.25 -1.67 11.80
N PHE A 199 -15.54 -0.55 11.58
CA PHE A 199 -14.44 -0.08 12.42
C PHE A 199 -14.92 1.06 13.33
N LEU A 200 -15.39 0.67 14.51
CA LEU A 200 -16.10 1.53 15.47
C LEU A 200 -15.24 1.88 16.69
N ASP A 201 -15.52 3.02 17.31
CA ASP A 201 -15.03 3.36 18.65
C ASP A 201 -15.83 2.64 19.76
N ASP A 202 -15.42 2.83 21.02
CA ASP A 202 -16.06 2.19 22.19
C ASP A 202 -17.53 2.62 22.38
N ASN A 203 -17.96 3.71 21.73
CA ASN A 203 -19.33 4.21 21.75
C ASN A 203 -20.14 3.73 20.53
N GLY A 204 -19.56 2.89 19.67
CA GLY A 204 -20.20 2.40 18.45
C GLY A 204 -20.18 3.37 17.27
N ASN A 205 -19.39 4.45 17.33
CA ASN A 205 -19.28 5.40 16.22
C ASN A 205 -18.19 4.98 15.24
N GLN A 206 -18.48 5.09 13.94
CA GLN A 206 -17.50 4.88 12.88
C GLN A 206 -16.31 5.86 13.01
N ILE A 207 -15.10 5.31 13.08
CA ILE A 207 -13.86 6.08 13.22
C ILE A 207 -13.45 6.71 11.88
N PHE A 208 -13.34 5.90 10.82
CA PHE A 208 -12.85 6.36 9.52
C PHE A 208 -14.01 6.79 8.61
N LYS A 209 -14.19 8.10 8.44
CA LYS A 209 -15.20 8.68 7.53
C LYS A 209 -14.52 9.30 6.30
N CYS A 210 -14.02 8.45 5.42
CA CYS A 210 -13.27 8.89 4.23
C CYS A 210 -14.17 9.56 3.18
N ASP A 211 -13.61 10.55 2.49
CA ASP A 211 -14.25 11.45 1.52
C ASP A 211 -13.85 11.15 0.06
N ASP A 212 -13.08 10.08 -0.20
CA ASP A 212 -12.53 9.74 -1.51
C ASP A 212 -13.57 9.16 -2.51
N GLY A 213 -14.86 9.37 -2.22
CA GLY A 213 -15.96 9.25 -3.18
C GLY A 213 -16.78 7.96 -3.06
N LYS A 214 -18.10 8.13 -3.23
CA LYS A 214 -19.13 7.08 -3.34
C LYS A 214 -18.80 6.11 -4.48
N ILE A 215 -18.95 4.81 -4.18
CA ILE A 215 -19.36 3.69 -5.04
C ILE A 215 -19.14 3.89 -6.55
N TYR A 216 -18.22 3.11 -7.09
CA TYR A 216 -18.51 2.39 -8.33
C TYR A 216 -18.64 0.93 -7.95
N THR A 217 -19.86 0.39 -8.05
CA THR A 217 -20.11 -1.05 -8.08
C THR A 217 -19.20 -1.68 -9.12
N PRO A 218 -18.32 -2.63 -8.78
CA PRO A 218 -18.01 -3.68 -9.73
C PRO A 218 -19.33 -4.40 -9.96
N LYS A 219 -19.93 -4.22 -11.14
CA LYS A 219 -20.84 -5.23 -11.66
C LYS A 219 -20.04 -6.52 -11.76
N GLU A 220 -20.56 -7.57 -11.15
CA GLU A 220 -20.10 -8.94 -11.30
C GLU A 220 -19.68 -9.22 -12.75
N HIS A 221 -18.51 -9.80 -12.95
CA HIS A 221 -18.29 -10.72 -14.05
C HIS A 221 -17.58 -11.95 -13.50
N TYR A 222 -18.39 -13.01 -13.36
CA TYR A 222 -18.00 -14.41 -13.29
C TYR A 222 -17.24 -14.79 -14.58
N TYR A 223 -16.09 -15.45 -14.45
CA TYR A 223 -15.49 -16.22 -15.54
C TYR A 223 -15.38 -17.68 -15.09
N PRO A 224 -16.11 -18.62 -15.72
CA PRO A 224 -16.02 -20.04 -15.43
C PRO A 224 -14.68 -20.63 -15.86
N LYS A 225 -14.33 -21.72 -15.18
CA LYS A 225 -13.07 -22.47 -15.23
C LYS A 225 -13.10 -23.53 -16.34
N ALA A 226 -12.22 -23.39 -17.33
CA ALA A 226 -11.59 -24.41 -18.21
C ALA A 226 -11.12 -23.67 -19.48
N THR A 227 -9.86 -23.65 -19.95
CA THR A 227 -8.83 -24.69 -19.98
C THR A 227 -7.50 -24.02 -20.37
N TYR A 228 -6.42 -24.31 -19.65
CA TYR A 228 -5.03 -24.55 -20.11
C TYR A 228 -4.20 -24.87 -18.85
N LEU A 229 -4.22 -26.13 -18.38
CA LEU A 229 -3.30 -27.24 -18.69
C LEU A 229 -1.92 -27.15 -18.01
N GLN A 230 -1.64 -28.22 -17.26
CA GLN A 230 -0.41 -28.59 -16.56
C GLN A 230 0.86 -28.36 -17.41
N ARG A 231 1.82 -27.61 -16.85
CA ARG A 231 3.27 -27.88 -16.80
C ARG A 231 4.01 -26.69 -16.15
N SER A 232 4.15 -26.72 -14.82
CA SER A 232 5.43 -26.42 -14.17
C SER A 232 5.35 -26.74 -12.68
N LYS A 233 6.21 -27.66 -12.24
CA LYS A 233 6.75 -27.59 -10.89
C LYS A 233 7.52 -26.25 -10.79
N MET A 234 7.37 -25.57 -9.66
CA MET A 234 7.96 -24.28 -9.24
C MET A 234 7.23 -22.97 -9.62
N ALA A 235 6.90 -22.23 -8.55
CA ALA A 235 6.85 -20.77 -8.38
C ALA A 235 6.29 -19.91 -9.53
N SER A 236 5.09 -19.37 -9.32
CA SER A 236 4.53 -18.26 -10.12
C SER A 236 3.80 -17.28 -9.20
N ASN A 237 4.16 -16.00 -9.26
CA ASN A 237 3.89 -14.92 -8.31
C ASN A 237 2.42 -14.76 -7.86
N VAL A 238 2.20 -14.71 -6.55
CA VAL A 238 0.90 -14.37 -5.94
C VAL A 238 0.87 -12.88 -5.60
N HIS A 239 -0.02 -12.10 -6.22
CA HIS A 239 -0.29 -10.70 -5.86
C HIS A 239 -1.61 -10.58 -5.08
N VAL A 240 -1.51 -10.11 -3.84
CA VAL A 240 -2.57 -10.10 -2.84
C VAL A 240 -2.95 -8.66 -2.47
N LEU A 241 -4.24 -8.33 -2.54
CA LEU A 241 -4.77 -7.02 -2.17
C LEU A 241 -5.70 -7.15 -0.96
N VAL A 242 -5.37 -6.42 0.10
CA VAL A 242 -6.28 -6.16 1.21
C VAL A 242 -6.85 -4.76 1.01
N ILE A 243 -8.18 -4.66 0.84
CA ILE A 243 -8.87 -3.38 0.67
C ILE A 243 -9.42 -2.92 2.02
N VAL A 244 -9.39 -1.62 2.25
CA VAL A 244 -10.20 -0.99 3.29
C VAL A 244 -11.12 0.00 2.57
N SER A 245 -12.45 -0.20 2.63
CA SER A 245 -13.40 0.60 1.84
C SER A 245 -14.56 1.17 2.68
N ASN A 246 -15.10 2.29 2.22
CA ASN A 246 -16.28 2.91 2.81
C ASN A 246 -17.54 2.41 2.07
N ARG A 247 -18.33 1.53 2.67
CA ARG A 247 -19.71 1.26 2.23
C ARG A 247 -20.68 1.88 3.23
N ARG A 248 -21.53 2.80 2.74
CA ARG A 248 -22.86 2.97 3.32
C ARG A 248 -23.78 1.96 2.68
N ASP A 249 -24.36 1.12 3.53
CA ASP A 249 -25.49 0.29 3.18
C ASP A 249 -26.69 1.19 2.84
N HIS A 250 -27.17 1.10 1.61
CA HIS A 250 -28.51 1.57 1.26
C HIS A 250 -29.23 0.41 0.58
N ARG A 251 -30.09 -0.23 1.37
CA ARG A 251 -31.34 -0.83 0.93
C ARG A 251 -32.03 0.15 -0.03
N ASP A 252 -32.04 -0.18 -1.32
CA ASP A 252 -33.08 0.11 -2.31
C ASP A 252 -32.51 0.07 -3.74
N CYS A 253 -32.68 -1.09 -4.37
CA CYS A 253 -32.85 -1.23 -5.82
C CYS A 253 -33.59 -2.54 -6.06
N ARG A 254 -34.90 -2.54 -5.80
CA ARG A 254 -35.80 -3.42 -6.54
C ARG A 254 -35.81 -2.91 -7.97
N TRP A 255 -35.40 -3.74 -8.92
CA TRP A 255 -35.91 -3.66 -10.28
C TRP A 255 -36.61 -4.98 -10.56
N GLN A 256 -37.93 -4.94 -10.42
CA GLN A 256 -38.84 -5.79 -11.17
C GLN A 256 -38.89 -5.25 -12.60
N GLY A 257 -38.92 -6.14 -13.59
CA GLY A 257 -39.13 -5.82 -15.00
C GLY A 257 -37.88 -5.94 -15.84
#